data_AF-A0A4D6YLK7-F1
#
_entry.id   AF-A0A4D6YLK7-F1
#
_cell.length_a   1.000
_cell.length_b   1.000
_cell.length_c   1.000
_cell.angle_alpha   90.00
_cell.angle_beta   90.00
_cell.angle_gamma   90.00
#
_symmetry.space_group_name_H-M   'P 1'
#
loop_
_entity.id
_entity.type
_entity.pdbx_description
1 polymer ?
#
loop_
_entity_poly.entity_id
_entity_poly.type
_entity_poly.pdbx_seq_one_letter_code
_entity_poly.pdbx_strand_id
1 'polypeptide(L)'
;MIKKIDDLSVYPFTDEQIKLLNSFTNKLTSNQCTWLSGFFCGLSQKKIILKKTGEEKKSLINKKNNNHITIISASQTGNARSLSEKLERKCLHYNIPVKLFNAHEYKFKKINSEKILILIISTHGEGEPPEIALPMYHFLTSKKITYLKNLQYCIFGLGDSSYEHFCQAGKTFDKIFFDAGAKPLLERIDADVNYEEISNQWCTNLIQIIQKKFFFETSNQTLDKCTSNNQQNQLNHSIWSKVNPYLSTLLTNQKITGRYSNKDVRHLELHIKDSEIQYNPGDSVGIWYENDDSLINEILEILKIKKNEIVNIKNIQKTIFHALKFDYELTTNSSVIFKKYSFLSKDPHLINMNNDIKFLQSYIKNMPLVHMFRQFPTCLSAQNLIELLHPLKPRFYSISSSQLENNEEIHITVNVVHNICSGKKYLGGASGYLSKTIPDVSKIKIFIEKNNNFKLPINNNIPIIMIGSGTGIAPFRSFIQERDNRNALGKNWLFFGNQQSSEDFLYQQEWQLYHKQGLLNNIDLAWSQDFDHKIYIQEKMLEKSEELWKWIYNDEAYIYVCGNATNMAKDVELALIKIICQYNGTNTEQSNDFLNMLRTSKRYQRDIY
;
A
#
# COMPACT_ATOMS: atom_id res chain seq x y z
N MET A 1 -29.67 12.56 85.30
CA MET A 1 -28.70 12.88 84.23
C MET A 1 -28.40 11.62 83.46
N ILE A 2 -29.09 11.39 82.35
CA ILE A 2 -28.73 10.37 81.36
C ILE A 2 -28.32 11.17 80.12
N LYS A 3 -27.01 11.25 79.86
CA LYS A 3 -26.47 11.84 78.63
C LYS A 3 -26.63 10.80 77.52
N LYS A 4 -27.41 11.16 76.50
CA LYS A 4 -27.51 10.43 75.23
C LYS A 4 -26.12 10.32 74.60
N ILE A 5 -25.80 9.11 74.16
CA ILE A 5 -24.69 8.80 73.28
C ILE A 5 -25.24 9.03 71.87
N ASP A 6 -24.79 10.10 71.20
CA ASP A 6 -25.10 10.34 69.78
C ASP A 6 -23.90 9.89 68.91
N ASP A 7 -24.23 8.95 68.02
CA ASP A 7 -23.65 8.62 66.71
C ASP A 7 -22.15 8.34 66.53
N LEU A 8 -21.84 7.04 66.59
CA LEU A 8 -20.83 6.42 65.72
C LEU A 8 -21.36 6.43 64.28
N SER A 9 -20.72 7.17 63.37
CA SER A 9 -20.98 7.09 61.94
C SER A 9 -20.58 5.69 61.42
N VAL A 10 -21.57 4.82 61.25
CA VAL A 10 -21.43 3.43 60.75
C VAL A 10 -21.06 3.35 59.25
N TYR A 11 -20.93 4.49 58.57
CA TYR A 11 -20.68 4.53 57.13
C TYR A 11 -19.22 4.87 56.81
N PRO A 12 -18.57 4.15 55.88
CA PRO A 12 -17.19 4.41 55.46
C PRO A 12 -17.05 5.67 54.57
N PHE A 13 -18.03 6.56 54.60
CA PHE A 13 -18.16 7.71 53.72
C PHE A 13 -18.32 9.00 54.54
N THR A 14 -17.74 10.09 54.06
CA THR A 14 -17.95 11.42 54.65
C THR A 14 -19.35 11.96 54.31
N ASP A 15 -19.85 12.93 55.08
CA ASP A 15 -21.16 13.55 54.81
C ASP A 15 -21.26 14.15 53.40
N GLU A 16 -20.14 14.69 52.89
CA GLU A 16 -20.05 15.20 51.53
C GLU A 16 -20.17 14.09 50.48
N GLN A 17 -19.52 12.94 50.73
CA GLN A 17 -19.62 11.75 49.88
C GLN A 17 -21.03 11.16 49.91
N ILE A 18 -21.72 11.15 51.06
CA ILE A 18 -23.10 10.67 51.19
C ILE A 18 -24.05 11.57 50.39
N LYS A 19 -23.88 12.90 50.45
CA LYS A 19 -24.68 13.85 49.65
C LYS A 19 -24.49 13.62 48.15
N LEU A 20 -23.25 13.45 47.70
CA LEU A 20 -22.94 13.13 46.30
C LEU A 20 -23.56 11.80 45.87
N LEU A 21 -23.41 10.76 46.70
CA LEU A 21 -23.94 9.43 46.42
C LEU A 21 -25.47 9.48 46.28
N ASN A 22 -26.18 10.10 47.22
CA ASN A 22 -27.64 10.24 47.19
C ASN A 22 -28.11 11.06 45.98
N SER A 23 -27.40 12.13 45.62
CA SER A 23 -27.73 12.95 44.45
C SER A 23 -27.61 12.19 43.13
N PHE A 24 -26.70 11.20 43.09
CA PHE A 24 -26.41 10.39 41.92
C PHE A 24 -27.32 9.16 41.86
N THR A 25 -27.47 8.42 42.96
CA THR A 25 -28.25 7.18 43.04
C THR A 25 -29.74 7.41 42.82
N ASN A 26 -30.28 8.55 43.22
CA ASN A 26 -31.69 8.90 43.00
C ASN A 26 -32.06 9.06 41.51
N LYS A 27 -31.07 9.16 40.61
CA LYS A 27 -31.27 9.30 39.16
C LYS A 27 -31.05 7.99 38.39
N LEU A 28 -30.77 6.88 39.09
CA LEU A 28 -30.41 5.62 38.47
C LEU A 28 -31.55 4.60 38.52
N THR A 29 -31.64 3.80 37.46
CA THR A 29 -32.50 2.62 37.38
C THR A 29 -31.86 1.43 38.11
N SER A 30 -32.67 0.42 38.47
CA SER A 30 -32.20 -0.81 39.13
C SER A 30 -31.07 -1.53 38.36
N ASN A 31 -31.16 -1.57 37.02
CA ASN A 31 -30.12 -2.16 36.17
C ASN A 31 -28.81 -1.37 36.21
N GLN A 32 -28.88 -0.04 36.28
CA GLN A 32 -27.70 0.82 36.39
C GLN A 32 -27.03 0.71 37.76
N CYS A 33 -27.82 0.60 38.84
CA CYS A 33 -27.32 0.31 40.19
C CYS A 33 -26.60 -1.04 40.24
N THR A 34 -27.19 -2.07 39.60
CA THR A 34 -26.59 -3.41 39.51
C THR A 34 -25.27 -3.39 38.75
N TRP A 35 -25.21 -2.70 37.60
CA TRP A 35 -23.97 -2.55 36.84
C TRP A 35 -22.87 -1.80 37.62
N LEU A 36 -23.23 -0.72 38.32
CA LEU A 36 -22.30 0.04 39.16
C LEU A 36 -21.74 -0.79 40.32
N SER A 37 -22.53 -1.70 40.90
CA SER A 37 -22.05 -2.61 41.93
C SER A 37 -20.90 -3.49 41.43
N GLY A 38 -21.01 -4.00 40.20
CA GLY A 38 -19.95 -4.77 39.54
C GLY A 38 -18.72 -3.92 39.21
N PHE A 39 -18.93 -2.68 38.74
CA PHE A 39 -17.85 -1.74 38.46
C PHE A 39 -17.03 -1.38 39.73
N PHE A 40 -17.70 -1.09 40.85
CA PHE A 40 -17.02 -0.80 42.12
C PHE A 40 -16.34 -2.02 42.72
N CYS A 41 -16.91 -3.22 42.53
CA CYS A 41 -16.25 -4.49 42.89
C CYS A 41 -14.93 -4.68 42.11
N GLY A 42 -14.92 -4.40 40.81
CA GLY A 42 -13.70 -4.44 39.99
C GLY A 42 -12.64 -3.41 40.43
N LEU A 43 -13.06 -2.20 40.81
CA LEU A 43 -12.15 -1.17 41.32
C LEU A 43 -11.54 -1.53 42.68
N SER A 44 -12.31 -2.17 43.57
CA SER A 44 -11.81 -2.60 44.88
C SER A 44 -10.77 -3.73 44.74
N GLN A 45 -11.00 -4.69 43.84
CA GLN A 45 -10.03 -5.74 43.52
C GLN A 45 -8.75 -5.18 42.90
N LYS A 46 -8.84 -4.17 42.03
CA LYS A 46 -7.67 -3.51 41.44
C LYS A 46 -6.79 -2.82 42.50
N LYS A 47 -7.41 -2.21 43.52
CA LYS A 47 -6.70 -1.64 44.69
C LYS A 47 -6.10 -2.69 45.61
N ILE A 48 -6.74 -3.87 45.75
CA ILE A 48 -6.22 -4.98 46.56
C ILE A 48 -5.03 -5.65 45.87
N ILE A 49 -5.06 -5.80 44.54
CA ILE A 49 -3.93 -6.30 43.74
C ILE A 49 -2.73 -5.34 43.85
N LEU A 50 -2.98 -4.02 43.89
CA LEU A 50 -1.93 -3.01 44.12
C LEU A 50 -1.38 -2.99 45.56
N LYS A 51 -2.16 -3.42 46.56
CA LYS A 51 -1.73 -3.49 47.97
C LYS A 51 -0.99 -4.78 48.33
N LYS A 52 -1.30 -5.92 47.69
CA LYS A 52 -0.60 -7.21 47.95
C LYS A 52 0.79 -7.31 47.32
N THR A 53 1.17 -6.40 46.42
CA THR A 53 2.50 -6.35 45.79
C THR A 53 3.42 -5.28 46.40
N GLY A 54 3.08 -4.74 47.57
CA GLY A 54 3.74 -3.57 48.13
C GLY A 54 4.28 -3.80 49.53
N GLU A 55 5.35 -4.59 49.67
CA GLU A 55 6.32 -4.42 50.75
C GLU A 55 7.72 -4.87 50.29
N GLU A 56 8.62 -3.88 50.27
CA GLU A 56 10.08 -3.92 50.12
C GLU A 56 10.73 -4.38 48.80
N LYS A 57 10.76 -3.46 47.83
CA LYS A 57 12.05 -2.94 47.32
C LYS A 57 11.94 -1.43 47.17
N LYS A 58 12.66 -0.68 48.00
CA LYS A 58 12.98 0.73 47.76
C LYS A 58 13.75 0.83 46.43
N SER A 59 13.03 0.92 45.32
CA SER A 59 13.62 1.42 44.08
C SER A 59 13.51 2.93 44.11
N LEU A 60 14.68 3.58 44.12
CA LEU A 60 14.84 4.96 43.73
C LEU A 60 13.90 5.31 42.56
N ILE A 61 13.37 6.52 42.61
CA ILE A 61 12.63 7.17 41.52
C ILE A 61 13.52 7.16 40.27
N ASN A 62 13.44 6.10 39.48
CA ASN A 62 13.94 6.09 38.11
C ASN A 62 12.89 6.83 37.29
N LYS A 63 13.22 8.07 36.89
CA LYS A 63 12.73 8.63 35.62
C LYS A 63 12.88 7.51 34.60
N LYS A 64 11.79 6.94 34.08
CA LYS A 64 11.85 6.02 32.95
C LYS A 64 12.51 6.77 31.80
N ASN A 65 13.81 6.52 31.59
CA ASN A 65 14.49 6.93 30.39
C ASN A 65 13.73 6.30 29.23
N ASN A 66 13.07 7.13 28.42
CA ASN A 66 12.38 6.74 27.20
C ASN A 66 13.42 6.46 26.10
N ASN A 67 14.44 5.65 26.39
CA ASN A 67 15.52 5.29 25.47
C ASN A 67 15.10 4.12 24.57
N HIS A 68 13.88 4.14 24.04
CA HIS A 68 13.47 3.18 23.01
C HIS A 68 13.64 3.82 21.63
N ILE A 69 13.98 3.00 20.65
CA ILE A 69 14.08 3.39 19.25
C ILE A 69 12.73 3.14 18.60
N THR A 70 12.21 4.16 17.92
CA THR A 70 10.93 4.07 17.21
C THR A 70 11.20 3.68 15.76
N ILE A 71 10.65 2.55 15.32
CA ILE A 71 10.69 2.12 13.92
C ILE A 71 9.30 2.35 13.33
N ILE A 72 9.22 3.09 12.23
CA ILE A 72 7.98 3.35 11.50
C ILE A 72 8.06 2.63 10.16
N SER A 73 7.13 1.69 9.94
CA SER A 73 6.95 1.04 8.65
C SER A 73 5.86 1.75 7.85
N ALA A 74 6.24 2.35 6.72
CA ALA A 74 5.33 2.93 5.73
C ALA A 74 5.39 2.08 4.45
N SER A 75 4.48 1.11 4.34
CA SER A 75 4.38 0.19 3.21
C SER A 75 2.98 0.17 2.60
N GLN A 76 2.91 0.19 1.27
CA GLN A 76 1.66 -0.12 0.55
C GLN A 76 1.47 -1.62 0.35
N THR A 77 2.48 -2.31 -0.21
CA THR A 77 2.37 -3.74 -0.57
C THR A 77 2.99 -4.69 0.46
N GLY A 78 3.66 -4.17 1.50
CA GLY A 78 4.23 -4.98 2.60
C GLY A 78 5.75 -5.07 2.62
N ASN A 79 6.46 -4.71 1.55
CA ASN A 79 7.94 -4.75 1.50
C ASN A 79 8.63 -3.97 2.63
N ALA A 80 8.20 -2.71 2.86
CA ALA A 80 8.72 -1.88 3.95
C ALA A 80 8.37 -2.47 5.33
N ARG A 81 7.20 -3.10 5.45
CA ARG A 81 6.75 -3.74 6.69
C ARG A 81 7.61 -4.96 7.02
N SER A 82 7.79 -5.86 6.06
CA SER A 82 8.65 -7.04 6.21
C SER A 82 10.09 -6.68 6.59
N LEU A 83 10.66 -5.64 5.94
CA LEU A 83 11.98 -5.14 6.30
C LEU A 83 12.03 -4.58 7.73
N SER A 84 10.99 -3.87 8.15
CA SER A 84 10.90 -3.31 9.50
C SER A 84 10.79 -4.40 10.57
N GLU A 85 10.00 -5.45 10.34
CA GLU A 85 9.89 -6.62 11.23
C GLU A 85 11.20 -7.42 11.29
N LYS A 86 11.93 -7.50 10.18
CA LYS A 86 13.27 -8.09 10.15
C LYS A 86 14.27 -7.27 10.97
N LEU A 87 14.22 -5.93 10.86
CA LEU A 87 15.06 -5.04 11.65
C LEU A 87 14.71 -5.13 13.15
N GLU A 88 13.42 -5.14 13.49
CA GLU A 88 12.95 -5.31 14.87
C GLU A 88 13.50 -6.59 15.49
N ARG A 89 13.35 -7.74 14.80
CA ARG A 89 13.91 -9.02 15.25
C ARG A 89 15.42 -8.96 15.48
N LYS A 90 16.17 -8.31 14.59
CA LYS A 90 17.61 -8.13 14.78
C LYS A 90 17.93 -7.21 15.97
N CYS A 91 17.20 -6.12 16.17
CA CYS A 91 17.39 -5.24 17.32
C CYS A 91 17.10 -5.97 18.65
N LEU A 92 16.01 -6.74 18.72
CA LEU A 92 15.67 -7.57 19.87
C LEU A 92 16.75 -8.61 20.17
N HIS A 93 17.32 -9.25 19.14
CA HIS A 93 18.44 -10.17 19.31
C HIS A 93 19.67 -9.53 19.98
N TYR A 94 19.91 -8.23 19.73
CA TYR A 94 21.00 -7.46 20.34
C TYR A 94 20.57 -6.67 21.59
N ASN A 95 19.41 -6.98 22.20
CA ASN A 95 18.85 -6.31 23.38
C ASN A 95 18.66 -4.79 23.20
N ILE A 96 18.45 -4.32 21.97
CA ILE A 96 18.15 -2.92 21.67
C ILE A 96 16.63 -2.72 21.84
N PRO A 97 16.18 -1.84 22.76
CA PRO A 97 14.76 -1.61 22.97
C PRO A 97 14.16 -0.86 21.77
N VAL A 98 13.32 -1.55 20.98
CA VAL A 98 12.64 -1.00 19.81
C VAL A 98 11.12 -1.04 19.98
N LYS A 99 10.42 -0.12 19.34
CA LYS A 99 8.97 -0.20 19.11
C LYS A 99 8.70 -0.02 17.63
N LEU A 100 8.10 -1.04 17.02
CA LEU A 100 7.65 -1.00 15.65
C LEU A 100 6.20 -0.50 15.57
N PHE A 101 5.99 0.57 14.79
CA PHE A 101 4.67 1.09 14.46
C PHE A 101 4.42 0.98 12.96
N ASN A 102 3.19 0.64 12.59
CA ASN A 102 2.71 0.97 11.26
C ASN A 102 2.48 2.50 11.18
N ALA A 103 2.75 3.14 10.03
CA ALA A 103 2.66 4.59 9.89
C ALA A 103 1.29 5.16 10.34
N HIS A 104 0.20 4.44 10.11
CA HIS A 104 -1.15 4.85 10.54
C HIS A 104 -1.38 4.75 12.07
N GLU A 105 -0.65 3.86 12.76
CA GLU A 105 -0.74 3.67 14.22
C GLU A 105 0.13 4.67 14.97
N TYR A 106 1.15 5.20 14.30
CA TYR A 106 2.10 6.12 14.90
C TYR A 106 1.44 7.48 15.16
N LYS A 107 1.48 7.91 16.42
CA LYS A 107 0.94 9.20 16.86
C LYS A 107 1.92 10.32 16.49
N PHE A 108 1.98 10.70 15.22
CA PHE A 108 2.94 11.67 14.65
C PHE A 108 3.00 13.03 15.36
N LYS A 109 1.95 13.44 16.08
CA LYS A 109 1.97 14.62 16.97
C LYS A 109 2.98 14.52 18.12
N LYS A 110 3.46 13.31 18.46
CA LYS A 110 4.44 13.04 19.52
C LYS A 110 5.89 13.01 19.05
N ILE A 111 6.15 13.29 17.77
CA ILE A 111 7.49 13.16 17.18
C ILE A 111 8.56 13.98 17.89
N ASN A 112 8.21 15.11 18.50
CA ASN A 112 9.13 15.93 19.31
C ASN A 112 9.70 15.21 20.55
N SER A 113 9.03 14.16 21.02
CA SER A 113 9.47 13.37 22.18
C SER A 113 10.38 12.21 21.83
N GLU A 114 10.55 11.93 20.53
CA GLU A 114 11.40 10.85 20.03
C GLU A 114 12.87 11.26 20.02
N LYS A 115 13.77 10.33 20.38
CA LYS A 115 15.23 10.54 20.31
C LYS A 115 15.83 9.90 19.06
N ILE A 116 15.43 8.67 18.73
CA ILE A 116 15.90 7.93 17.56
C ILE A 116 14.69 7.37 16.82
N LEU A 117 14.52 7.78 15.55
CA LEU A 117 13.43 7.35 14.68
C LEU A 117 13.98 6.73 13.40
N ILE A 118 13.55 5.52 13.08
CA ILE A 118 13.91 4.82 11.86
C ILE A 118 12.65 4.74 10.99
N LEU A 119 12.69 5.33 9.80
CA LEU A 119 11.58 5.30 8.85
C LEU A 119 11.95 4.41 7.66
N ILE A 120 11.18 3.34 7.45
CA ILE A 120 11.31 2.48 6.28
C ILE A 120 10.07 2.73 5.43
N ILE A 121 10.26 3.35 4.25
CA ILE A 121 9.16 3.91 3.46
C ILE A 121 9.24 3.52 1.98
N SER A 122 8.15 3.00 1.43
CA SER A 122 8.00 2.80 -0.02
C SER A 122 7.48 4.05 -0.72
N THR A 123 7.85 4.27 -1.98
CA THR A 123 7.29 5.34 -2.84
C THR A 123 6.22 4.76 -3.77
N HIS A 124 5.11 5.48 -3.96
CA HIS A 124 3.97 5.08 -4.79
C HIS A 124 3.60 6.15 -5.82
N GLY A 125 2.95 5.73 -6.90
CA GLY A 125 2.49 6.60 -7.97
C GLY A 125 3.59 7.53 -8.50
N GLU A 126 3.29 8.83 -8.53
CA GLU A 126 4.19 9.90 -9.03
C GLU A 126 5.11 10.45 -7.93
N GLY A 127 5.69 9.57 -7.11
CA GLY A 127 6.60 9.97 -6.04
C GLY A 127 5.96 10.24 -4.68
N GLU A 128 4.69 9.87 -4.51
CA GLU A 128 3.93 10.06 -3.28
C GLU A 128 4.32 9.01 -2.21
N PRO A 129 4.20 9.32 -0.91
CA PRO A 129 4.32 8.31 0.14
C PRO A 129 3.14 7.33 0.11
N PRO A 130 3.24 6.16 0.77
CA PRO A 130 2.14 5.20 0.85
C PRO A 130 0.94 5.83 1.55
N GLU A 131 -0.27 5.34 1.23
CA GLU A 131 -1.53 5.89 1.76
C GLU A 131 -1.53 6.00 3.29
N ILE A 132 -1.00 4.98 3.97
CA ILE A 132 -0.90 4.92 5.42
C ILE A 132 0.02 5.98 6.03
N ALA A 133 0.89 6.60 5.24
CA ALA A 133 1.82 7.64 5.66
C ALA A 133 1.36 9.05 5.24
N LEU A 134 0.31 9.19 4.42
CA LEU A 134 -0.22 10.49 3.99
C LEU A 134 -0.62 11.40 5.17
N PRO A 135 -1.32 10.94 6.22
CA PRO A 135 -1.64 11.79 7.35
C PRO A 135 -0.39 12.34 8.06
N MET A 136 0.64 11.51 8.20
CA MET A 136 1.93 11.91 8.76
C MET A 136 2.66 12.89 7.84
N TYR A 137 2.66 12.63 6.53
CA TYR A 137 3.24 13.52 5.52
C TYR A 137 2.60 14.91 5.56
N HIS A 138 1.27 15.00 5.48
CA HIS A 138 0.55 16.28 5.53
C HIS A 138 0.82 17.05 6.83
N PHE A 139 0.83 16.35 7.98
CA PHE A 139 1.20 16.95 9.25
C PHE A 139 2.64 17.50 9.21
N LEU A 140 3.58 16.72 8.70
CA LEU A 140 5.00 17.09 8.62
C LEU A 140 5.36 18.04 7.47
N THR A 141 4.43 18.37 6.59
CA THR A 141 4.61 19.46 5.61
C THR A 141 3.87 20.74 6.01
N SER A 142 2.98 20.64 7.00
CA SER A 142 2.24 21.81 7.48
C SER A 142 3.14 22.76 8.27
N LYS A 143 2.82 24.06 8.28
CA LYS A 143 3.50 25.08 9.10
C LYS A 143 3.38 24.86 10.62
N LYS A 144 2.79 23.74 11.06
CA LYS A 144 2.51 23.41 12.47
C LYS A 144 3.67 22.67 13.15
N ILE A 145 4.75 22.35 12.45
CA ILE A 145 5.90 21.65 13.03
C ILE A 145 6.75 22.57 13.90
N THR A 146 7.16 22.03 15.03
CA THR A 146 8.16 22.59 15.94
C THR A 146 9.54 22.02 15.63
N TYR A 147 10.59 22.79 15.90
CA TYR A 147 11.99 22.42 15.61
C TYR A 147 12.41 21.11 16.31
N LEU A 148 12.83 20.09 15.53
CA LEU A 148 13.15 18.70 15.94
C LEU A 148 14.61 18.51 16.37
N LYS A 149 15.17 19.45 17.15
CA LYS A 149 16.62 19.49 17.49
C LYS A 149 17.16 18.22 18.15
N ASN A 150 16.32 17.52 18.91
CA ASN A 150 16.72 16.36 19.71
C ASN A 150 16.50 15.01 19.00
N LEU A 151 15.94 15.04 17.78
CA LEU A 151 15.66 13.85 17.01
C LEU A 151 16.86 13.45 16.16
N GLN A 152 17.26 12.20 16.26
CA GLN A 152 18.11 11.53 15.29
C GLN A 152 17.26 10.60 14.44
N TYR A 153 17.51 10.57 13.14
CA TYR A 153 16.70 9.75 12.23
C TYR A 153 17.51 8.96 11.23
N CYS A 154 16.94 7.88 10.71
CA CYS A 154 17.48 7.13 9.58
C CYS A 154 16.35 6.73 8.65
N ILE A 155 16.56 6.87 7.34
CA ILE A 155 15.55 6.53 6.33
C ILE A 155 16.07 5.45 5.40
N PHE A 156 15.24 4.42 5.20
CA PHE A 156 15.40 3.45 4.13
C PHE A 156 14.26 3.63 3.13
N GLY A 157 14.56 4.22 1.98
CA GLY A 157 13.63 4.41 0.88
C GLY A 157 13.56 3.15 0.02
N LEU A 158 12.35 2.67 -0.23
CA LEU A 158 12.06 1.61 -1.20
C LEU A 158 11.38 2.26 -2.41
N GLY A 159 11.90 1.99 -3.59
CA GLY A 159 11.36 2.51 -4.84
C GLY A 159 11.71 1.61 -6.01
N ASP A 160 11.44 2.14 -7.20
CA ASP A 160 11.72 1.47 -8.46
C ASP A 160 12.44 2.44 -9.40
N SER A 161 13.66 2.10 -9.83
CA SER A 161 14.47 2.97 -10.68
C SER A 161 13.97 3.08 -12.13
N SER A 162 13.00 2.25 -12.53
CA SER A 162 12.30 2.41 -13.81
C SER A 162 11.36 3.61 -13.80
N TYR A 163 10.98 4.10 -12.61
CA TYR A 163 10.13 5.27 -12.44
C TYR A 163 10.96 6.54 -12.28
N GLU A 164 10.42 7.66 -12.76
CA GLU A 164 11.07 8.97 -12.68
C GLU A 164 11.33 9.39 -11.23
N HIS A 165 10.32 9.22 -10.36
CA HIS A 165 10.36 9.62 -8.97
C HIS A 165 10.93 8.52 -8.05
N PHE A 166 12.08 7.94 -8.44
CA PHE A 166 12.76 6.88 -7.69
C PHE A 166 13.03 7.29 -6.24
N CYS A 167 12.47 6.54 -5.28
CA CYS A 167 12.57 6.77 -3.83
C CYS A 167 12.15 8.18 -3.37
N GLN A 168 11.28 8.87 -4.12
CA GLN A 168 10.91 10.25 -3.85
C GLN A 168 10.26 10.45 -2.46
N ALA A 169 9.48 9.50 -1.97
CA ALA A 169 8.92 9.57 -0.62
C ALA A 169 10.03 9.61 0.45
N GLY A 170 11.02 8.72 0.35
CA GLY A 170 12.18 8.69 1.24
C GLY A 170 12.97 10.00 1.19
N LYS A 171 13.25 10.51 -0.02
CA LYS A 171 13.92 11.81 -0.24
C LYS A 171 13.16 12.97 0.39
N THR A 172 11.84 12.93 0.31
CA THR A 172 10.98 14.00 0.81
C THR A 172 10.96 14.02 2.33
N PHE A 173 10.81 12.86 2.98
CA PHE A 173 10.88 12.76 4.45
C PHE A 173 12.25 13.12 5.01
N ASP A 174 13.32 12.76 4.30
CA ASP A 174 14.70 13.11 4.66
C ASP A 174 14.89 14.62 4.67
N LYS A 175 14.45 15.29 3.60
CA LYS A 175 14.44 16.75 3.52
C LYS A 175 13.59 17.39 4.64
N ILE A 176 12.38 16.89 4.88
CA ILE A 176 11.49 17.39 5.93
C ILE A 176 12.15 17.30 7.31
N PHE A 177 12.75 16.16 7.66
CA PHE A 177 13.41 15.99 8.96
C PHE A 177 14.67 16.86 9.08
N PHE A 178 15.45 16.96 8.00
CA PHE A 178 16.62 17.83 7.96
C PHE A 178 16.24 19.30 8.15
N ASP A 179 15.27 19.80 7.37
CA ASP A 179 14.79 21.20 7.42
C ASP A 179 14.15 21.52 8.79
N ALA A 180 13.54 20.52 9.45
CA ALA A 180 13.02 20.64 10.81
C ALA A 180 14.11 20.62 11.91
N GLY A 181 15.39 20.41 11.58
CA GLY A 181 16.52 20.44 12.52
C GLY A 181 16.90 19.11 13.15
N ALA A 182 16.34 17.99 12.67
CA ALA A 182 16.74 16.65 13.11
C ALA A 182 18.09 16.25 12.47
N LYS A 183 18.82 15.34 13.12
CA LYS A 183 20.15 14.89 12.65
C LYS A 183 20.11 13.49 12.05
N PRO A 184 20.65 13.26 10.84
CA PRO A 184 20.73 11.91 10.30
C PRO A 184 21.71 11.06 11.13
N LEU A 185 21.29 9.85 11.49
CA LEU A 185 22.12 8.82 12.14
C LEU A 185 22.96 8.05 11.12
N LEU A 186 22.39 7.84 9.95
CA LEU A 186 22.99 7.24 8.76
C LEU A 186 22.44 7.97 7.54
N GLU A 187 23.22 8.00 6.46
CA GLU A 187 22.73 8.48 5.17
C GLU A 187 21.53 7.65 4.70
N ARG A 188 20.60 8.34 4.04
CA ARG A 188 19.43 7.71 3.43
C ARG A 188 19.87 6.71 2.37
N ILE A 189 19.26 5.53 2.39
CA ILE A 189 19.42 4.54 1.31
C ILE A 189 18.21 4.65 0.37
N ASP A 190 18.47 4.76 -0.93
CA ASP A 190 17.47 4.70 -1.99
C ASP A 190 17.58 3.32 -2.67
N ALA A 191 16.73 2.35 -2.27
CA ALA A 191 16.80 0.97 -2.70
C ALA A 191 15.77 0.63 -3.80
N ASP A 192 16.21 -0.13 -4.80
CA ASP A 192 15.36 -0.66 -5.88
C ASP A 192 14.62 -1.94 -5.44
N VAL A 193 13.76 -2.50 -6.30
CA VAL A 193 12.88 -3.67 -6.05
C VAL A 193 13.62 -4.92 -5.58
N ASN A 194 14.93 -5.04 -5.87
CA ASN A 194 15.79 -6.12 -5.39
C ASN A 194 16.68 -5.64 -4.22
N TYR A 195 16.04 -5.12 -3.17
CA TYR A 195 16.71 -4.43 -2.04
C TYR A 195 17.33 -5.36 -0.98
N GLU A 196 17.16 -6.68 -1.09
CA GLU A 196 17.45 -7.63 0.00
C GLU A 196 18.90 -7.56 0.49
N GLU A 197 19.87 -7.55 -0.41
CA GLU A 197 21.29 -7.49 -0.08
C GLU A 197 21.68 -6.15 0.57
N ILE A 198 21.29 -5.05 -0.06
CA ILE A 198 21.52 -3.69 0.44
C ILE A 198 20.87 -3.51 1.82
N SER A 199 19.66 -4.04 2.01
CA SER A 199 18.95 -3.97 3.29
C SER A 199 19.66 -4.75 4.39
N ASN A 200 20.26 -5.90 4.08
CA ASN A 200 21.02 -6.68 5.04
C ASN A 200 22.26 -5.93 5.53
N GLN A 201 23.00 -5.31 4.61
CA GLN A 201 24.17 -4.49 4.91
C GLN A 201 23.77 -3.26 5.74
N TRP A 202 22.74 -2.53 5.30
CA TRP A 202 22.21 -1.37 6.01
C TRP A 202 21.76 -1.69 7.43
N CYS A 203 20.98 -2.77 7.64
CA CYS A 203 20.58 -3.19 8.99
C CYS A 203 21.78 -3.47 9.89
N THR A 204 22.82 -4.11 9.35
CA THR A 204 24.02 -4.46 10.11
C THR A 204 24.77 -3.20 10.54
N ASN A 205 24.96 -2.25 9.63
CA ASN A 205 25.62 -0.97 9.92
C ASN A 205 24.83 -0.14 10.95
N LEU A 206 23.52 -0.09 10.80
CA LEU A 206 22.63 0.65 11.71
C LEU A 206 22.72 0.09 13.14
N ILE A 207 22.66 -1.24 13.28
CA ILE A 207 22.78 -1.90 14.59
C ILE A 207 24.14 -1.61 15.23
N GLN A 208 25.24 -1.67 14.48
CA GLN A 208 26.57 -1.36 15.02
C GLN A 208 26.67 0.07 15.55
N ILE A 209 26.09 1.05 14.84
CA ILE A 209 26.08 2.46 15.28
C ILE A 209 25.23 2.63 16.54
N ILE A 210 24.04 2.01 16.56
CA ILE A 210 23.16 2.03 17.72
C ILE A 210 23.88 1.39 18.91
N GLN A 211 24.46 0.21 18.75
CA GLN A 211 25.21 -0.48 19.81
C GLN A 211 26.33 0.40 20.35
N LYS A 212 27.14 1.04 19.51
CA LYS A 212 28.18 1.98 19.97
C LYS A 212 27.59 3.10 20.83
N LYS A 213 26.48 3.71 20.40
CA LYS A 213 25.81 4.78 21.19
C LYS A 213 25.28 4.27 22.52
N PHE A 214 24.64 3.10 22.55
CA PHE A 214 24.16 2.51 23.79
C PHE A 214 25.34 2.10 24.69
N PHE A 215 26.43 1.55 24.15
CA PHE A 215 27.65 1.17 24.90
C PHE A 215 28.33 2.38 25.56
N PHE A 216 28.37 3.53 24.87
CA PHE A 216 28.89 4.78 25.46
C PHE A 216 27.98 5.36 26.57
N GLU A 217 26.68 5.02 26.59
CA GLU A 217 25.76 5.38 27.68
C GLU A 217 25.72 4.33 28.83
N THR A 218 26.28 3.12 28.64
CA THR A 218 26.18 1.99 29.60
C THR A 218 27.51 1.46 30.11
N SER A 219 28.51 2.33 30.34
CA SER A 219 29.71 1.98 31.13
C SER A 219 29.46 1.89 32.64
N ASN A 220 28.26 1.48 33.06
CA ASN A 220 27.93 1.07 34.43
C ASN A 220 26.60 0.31 34.43
N GLN A 221 26.63 -0.99 34.14
CA GLN A 221 25.92 -2.04 34.89
C GLN A 221 26.05 -3.40 34.20
N THR A 222 26.33 -4.40 35.04
CA THR A 222 26.65 -5.79 34.74
C THR A 222 25.47 -6.59 34.20
N LEU A 223 25.81 -7.57 33.36
CA LEU A 223 24.92 -8.52 32.70
C LEU A 223 24.27 -9.49 33.68
N ASP A 224 22.94 -9.59 33.65
CA ASP A 224 22.21 -10.78 34.07
C ASP A 224 21.50 -11.42 32.85
N LYS A 225 21.80 -12.70 32.63
CA LYS A 225 21.17 -13.55 31.63
C LYS A 225 19.79 -13.99 32.12
N CYS A 226 18.76 -13.77 31.31
CA CYS A 226 17.49 -14.50 31.42
C CYS A 226 17.16 -15.18 30.10
N THR A 227 16.92 -16.48 30.20
CA THR A 227 16.46 -17.41 29.18
C THR A 227 15.04 -17.08 28.74
N SER A 228 14.81 -16.96 27.43
CA SER A 228 13.49 -16.79 26.82
C SER A 228 12.93 -18.13 26.33
N ASN A 229 11.76 -18.50 26.85
CA ASN A 229 10.89 -19.51 26.26
C ASN A 229 10.30 -18.97 24.95
N ASN A 230 10.68 -19.58 23.84
CA ASN A 230 10.11 -19.33 22.52
C ASN A 230 8.75 -20.04 22.41
N GLN A 231 7.65 -19.29 22.46
CA GLN A 231 6.43 -19.69 21.76
C GLN A 231 6.47 -19.07 20.37
N GLN A 232 6.77 -19.90 19.38
CA GLN A 232 6.68 -19.56 17.96
C GLN A 232 5.20 -19.42 17.60
N ASN A 233 4.75 -18.20 17.35
CA ASN A 233 3.53 -17.98 16.55
C ASN A 233 3.86 -18.40 15.12
N GLN A 234 3.31 -19.54 14.68
CA GLN A 234 3.35 -19.97 13.29
C GLN A 234 2.50 -19.00 12.45
N LEU A 235 3.16 -18.14 11.69
CA LEU A 235 2.55 -17.43 10.58
C LEU A 235 2.46 -18.42 9.40
N ASN A 236 1.25 -18.79 9.00
CA ASN A 236 0.98 -19.52 7.77
C ASN A 236 1.37 -18.66 6.56
N HIS A 237 2.65 -18.65 6.21
CA HIS A 237 3.10 -18.13 4.92
C HIS A 237 2.88 -19.22 3.86
N SER A 238 2.22 -18.87 2.76
CA SER A 238 2.21 -19.72 1.57
C SER A 238 3.64 -20.06 1.17
N ILE A 239 3.90 -21.31 0.79
CA ILE A 239 5.22 -21.75 0.28
C ILE A 239 5.62 -20.97 -0.99
N TRP A 240 4.61 -20.42 -1.68
CA TRP A 240 4.75 -19.60 -2.86
C TRP A 240 5.09 -18.16 -2.53
N SER A 241 6.10 -17.63 -3.22
CA SER A 241 6.59 -16.26 -3.04
C SER A 241 7.12 -15.71 -4.36
N LYS A 242 7.51 -14.43 -4.38
CA LYS A 242 8.15 -13.80 -5.55
C LYS A 242 9.34 -14.61 -6.10
N VAL A 243 10.15 -15.20 -5.21
CA VAL A 243 11.34 -15.99 -5.57
C VAL A 243 11.05 -17.47 -5.84
N ASN A 244 9.90 -17.96 -5.36
CA ASN A 244 9.41 -19.31 -5.61
C ASN A 244 7.94 -19.25 -6.07
N PRO A 245 7.68 -18.83 -7.32
CA PRO A 245 6.31 -18.66 -7.81
C PRO A 245 5.64 -20.00 -8.13
N TYR A 246 4.32 -20.07 -7.93
CA TYR A 246 3.50 -21.20 -8.35
C TYR A 246 3.31 -21.20 -9.88
N LEU A 247 3.32 -22.37 -10.50
CA LEU A 247 3.04 -22.54 -11.93
C LEU A 247 1.54 -22.83 -12.14
N SER A 248 0.76 -21.76 -12.31
CA SER A 248 -0.68 -21.82 -12.56
C SER A 248 -0.98 -22.09 -14.04
N THR A 249 -2.06 -22.80 -14.32
CA THR A 249 -2.58 -22.95 -15.69
C THR A 249 -3.60 -21.84 -15.94
N LEU A 250 -3.53 -21.20 -17.10
CA LEU A 250 -4.58 -20.28 -17.52
C LEU A 250 -5.82 -21.08 -17.97
N LEU A 251 -6.97 -20.84 -17.36
CA LEU A 251 -8.23 -21.51 -17.69
C LEU A 251 -9.07 -20.70 -18.68
N THR A 252 -9.14 -19.39 -18.46
CA THR A 252 -9.95 -18.47 -19.27
C THR A 252 -9.14 -17.26 -19.69
N ASN A 253 -9.34 -16.80 -20.93
CA ASN A 253 -8.82 -15.54 -21.45
C ASN A 253 -9.88 -14.88 -22.34
N GLN A 254 -10.81 -14.18 -21.72
CA GLN A 254 -11.99 -13.63 -22.38
C GLN A 254 -11.90 -12.11 -22.50
N LYS A 255 -12.07 -11.57 -23.71
CA LYS A 255 -12.30 -10.12 -23.88
C LYS A 255 -13.68 -9.76 -23.33
N ILE A 256 -13.72 -8.79 -22.41
CA ILE A 256 -14.95 -8.32 -21.73
C ILE A 256 -15.33 -6.89 -22.09
N THR A 257 -14.61 -6.28 -23.05
CA THR A 257 -15.09 -5.09 -23.79
C THR A 257 -15.76 -5.51 -25.10
N GLY A 258 -16.64 -4.65 -25.58
CA GLY A 258 -17.36 -4.82 -26.83
C GLY A 258 -16.44 -4.86 -28.05
N ARG A 259 -17.05 -5.18 -29.20
CA ARG A 259 -16.33 -5.39 -30.46
C ARG A 259 -15.62 -4.11 -30.94
N TYR A 260 -16.23 -2.95 -30.69
CA TYR A 260 -15.77 -1.65 -31.21
C TYR A 260 -15.07 -0.80 -30.15
N SER A 261 -14.98 -1.27 -28.90
CA SER A 261 -14.12 -0.66 -27.89
C SER A 261 -12.69 -0.47 -28.41
N ASN A 262 -12.13 0.71 -28.16
CA ASN A 262 -10.71 0.98 -28.40
C ASN A 262 -9.78 0.35 -27.34
N LYS A 263 -10.37 -0.21 -26.26
CA LYS A 263 -9.66 -0.96 -25.22
C LYS A 263 -9.85 -2.45 -25.44
N ASP A 264 -8.82 -3.20 -25.08
CA ASP A 264 -8.86 -4.65 -24.97
C ASP A 264 -8.74 -4.99 -23.49
N VAL A 265 -9.88 -5.05 -22.78
CA VAL A 265 -9.91 -5.47 -21.38
C VAL A 265 -10.36 -6.92 -21.33
N ARG A 266 -9.63 -7.72 -20.56
CA ARG A 266 -9.83 -9.16 -20.49
C ARG A 266 -10.05 -9.65 -19.07
N HIS A 267 -10.92 -10.64 -18.96
CA HIS A 267 -11.08 -11.49 -17.79
C HIS A 267 -10.21 -12.73 -17.95
N LEU A 268 -9.33 -12.98 -16.98
CA LEU A 268 -8.47 -14.15 -16.96
C LEU A 268 -8.70 -14.94 -15.68
N GLU A 269 -8.71 -16.27 -15.80
CA GLU A 269 -8.88 -17.21 -14.69
C GLU A 269 -7.65 -18.09 -14.59
N LEU A 270 -7.05 -18.13 -13.40
CA LEU A 270 -5.79 -18.81 -13.11
C LEU A 270 -6.06 -19.96 -12.16
N HIS A 271 -5.78 -21.19 -12.59
CA HIS A 271 -5.99 -22.39 -11.79
C HIS A 271 -5.03 -22.46 -10.60
N ILE A 272 -5.56 -22.68 -9.41
CA ILE A 272 -4.81 -22.82 -8.14
C ILE A 272 -5.20 -24.04 -7.33
N LYS A 273 -5.97 -24.99 -7.89
CA LYS A 273 -6.22 -26.29 -7.24
C LYS A 273 -4.89 -26.94 -6.83
N ASP A 274 -4.89 -27.57 -5.66
CA ASP A 274 -3.75 -28.27 -5.04
C ASP A 274 -2.53 -27.38 -4.70
N SER A 275 -2.64 -26.06 -4.86
CA SER A 275 -1.54 -25.13 -4.53
C SER A 275 -1.50 -24.70 -3.07
N GLU A 276 -2.56 -24.95 -2.31
CA GLU A 276 -2.80 -24.41 -0.96
C GLU A 276 -2.76 -22.86 -0.89
N ILE A 277 -2.84 -22.16 -2.03
CA ILE A 277 -2.86 -20.70 -2.07
C ILE A 277 -4.13 -20.17 -1.41
N GLN A 278 -3.94 -19.24 -0.47
CA GLN A 278 -5.02 -18.53 0.21
C GLN A 278 -4.93 -17.04 -0.12
N TYR A 279 -6.02 -16.45 -0.58
CA TYR A 279 -6.15 -15.02 -0.88
C TYR A 279 -7.48 -14.47 -0.38
N ASN A 280 -7.50 -13.17 -0.09
CA ASN A 280 -8.69 -12.47 0.35
C ASN A 280 -9.00 -11.35 -0.64
N PRO A 281 -10.28 -10.97 -0.84
CA PRO A 281 -10.66 -9.81 -1.65
C PRO A 281 -9.80 -8.58 -1.34
N GLY A 282 -9.31 -7.91 -2.38
CA GLY A 282 -8.37 -6.79 -2.28
C GLY A 282 -6.88 -7.17 -2.20
N ASP A 283 -6.53 -8.45 -2.11
CA ASP A 283 -5.16 -8.92 -2.40
C ASP A 283 -4.84 -8.77 -3.90
N SER A 284 -3.55 -8.82 -4.23
CA SER A 284 -3.08 -8.78 -5.62
C SER A 284 -2.32 -10.07 -5.97
N VAL A 285 -2.34 -10.44 -7.24
CA VAL A 285 -1.49 -11.52 -7.77
C VAL A 285 -0.32 -10.91 -8.53
N GLY A 286 0.90 -11.32 -8.18
CA GLY A 286 2.12 -11.00 -8.91
C GLY A 286 2.37 -12.03 -10.00
N ILE A 287 2.54 -11.58 -11.24
CA ILE A 287 2.75 -12.42 -12.42
C ILE A 287 4.13 -12.16 -13.01
N TRP A 288 4.94 -13.21 -13.11
CA TRP A 288 6.15 -13.19 -13.92
C TRP A 288 5.78 -13.48 -15.38
N TYR A 289 6.13 -12.56 -16.27
CA TYR A 289 5.86 -12.65 -17.70
C TYR A 289 7.15 -12.92 -18.48
N GLU A 290 6.99 -13.23 -19.76
CA GLU A 290 8.09 -13.40 -20.69
C GLU A 290 7.95 -12.40 -21.83
N ASN A 291 9.08 -11.86 -22.29
CA ASN A 291 9.06 -10.95 -23.44
C ASN A 291 8.69 -11.69 -24.73
N ASP A 292 8.13 -10.98 -25.69
CA ASP A 292 7.73 -11.56 -26.97
C ASP A 292 8.95 -11.87 -27.86
N ASP A 293 8.98 -13.06 -28.46
CA ASP A 293 10.12 -13.51 -29.28
C ASP A 293 10.35 -12.60 -30.50
N SER A 294 9.28 -12.08 -31.10
CA SER A 294 9.40 -11.18 -32.25
C SER A 294 10.00 -9.83 -31.85
N LEU A 295 9.66 -9.32 -30.67
CA LEU A 295 10.26 -8.11 -30.11
C LEU A 295 11.75 -8.31 -29.83
N ILE A 296 12.14 -9.45 -29.25
CA ILE A 296 13.55 -9.76 -28.97
C ILE A 296 14.34 -9.82 -30.28
N ASN A 297 13.82 -10.55 -31.29
CA ASN A 297 14.49 -10.67 -32.58
C ASN A 297 14.63 -9.29 -33.27
N GLU A 298 13.61 -8.44 -33.22
CA GLU A 298 13.65 -7.06 -33.74
C GLU A 298 14.73 -6.22 -33.07
N ILE A 299 14.84 -6.27 -31.74
CA ILE A 299 15.89 -5.55 -31.00
C ILE A 299 17.29 -6.04 -31.39
N LEU A 300 17.48 -7.37 -31.44
CA LEU A 300 18.77 -7.98 -31.79
C LEU A 300 19.19 -7.62 -33.22
N GLU A 301 18.25 -7.62 -34.16
CA GLU A 301 18.49 -7.24 -35.56
C GLU A 301 18.90 -5.77 -35.68
N ILE A 302 18.15 -4.85 -35.05
CA ILE A 302 18.44 -3.41 -35.08
C ILE A 302 19.84 -3.11 -34.51
N LEU A 303 20.21 -3.78 -33.42
CA LEU A 303 21.47 -3.56 -32.72
C LEU A 303 22.64 -4.41 -33.26
N LYS A 304 22.37 -5.26 -34.27
CA LYS A 304 23.33 -6.19 -34.90
C LYS A 304 23.98 -7.18 -33.93
N ILE A 305 23.21 -7.68 -32.97
CA ILE A 305 23.66 -8.67 -31.98
C ILE A 305 23.17 -10.07 -32.41
N LYS A 306 24.05 -11.07 -32.38
CA LYS A 306 23.67 -12.45 -32.71
C LYS A 306 22.93 -13.10 -31.54
N LYS A 307 21.86 -13.83 -31.84
CA LYS A 307 20.97 -14.49 -30.86
C LYS A 307 21.68 -15.41 -29.85
N ASN A 308 22.80 -16.00 -30.26
CA ASN A 308 23.58 -16.96 -29.47
C ASN A 308 24.78 -16.34 -28.72
N GLU A 309 24.99 -15.02 -28.80
CA GLU A 309 26.01 -14.36 -27.99
C GLU A 309 25.78 -14.60 -26.50
N ILE A 310 26.87 -14.80 -25.76
CA ILE A 310 26.83 -15.08 -24.32
C ILE A 310 27.01 -13.77 -23.55
N VAL A 311 26.18 -13.59 -22.53
CA VAL A 311 26.26 -12.48 -21.58
C VAL A 311 26.41 -13.02 -20.17
N ASN A 312 27.03 -12.21 -19.30
CA ASN A 312 27.21 -12.56 -17.89
C ASN A 312 26.25 -11.75 -17.00
N ILE A 313 25.36 -12.45 -16.29
CA ILE A 313 24.40 -11.87 -15.35
C ILE A 313 24.74 -12.42 -13.96
N LYS A 314 25.32 -11.59 -13.10
CA LYS A 314 25.71 -11.98 -11.72
C LYS A 314 26.49 -13.30 -11.66
N ASN A 315 27.50 -13.46 -12.53
CA ASN A 315 28.34 -14.66 -12.68
C ASN A 315 27.62 -15.89 -13.28
N ILE A 316 26.44 -15.72 -13.85
CA ILE A 316 25.72 -16.75 -14.59
C ILE A 316 25.79 -16.39 -16.08
N GLN A 317 26.33 -17.31 -16.88
CA GLN A 317 26.36 -17.18 -18.34
C GLN A 317 25.04 -17.63 -18.95
N LYS A 318 24.46 -16.80 -19.81
CA LYS A 318 23.25 -17.10 -20.60
C LYS A 318 23.40 -16.58 -22.01
N THR A 319 22.63 -17.13 -22.95
CA THR A 319 22.49 -16.48 -24.26
C THR A 319 21.76 -15.15 -24.11
N ILE A 320 22.11 -14.16 -24.94
CA ILE A 320 21.44 -12.86 -24.95
C ILE A 320 19.93 -13.03 -25.17
N PHE A 321 19.51 -13.98 -26.00
CA PHE A 321 18.09 -14.26 -26.20
C PHE A 321 17.38 -14.68 -24.91
N HIS A 322 17.94 -15.62 -24.15
CA HIS A 322 17.36 -16.03 -22.86
C HIS A 322 17.37 -14.88 -21.84
N ALA A 323 18.45 -14.08 -21.81
CA ALA A 323 18.53 -12.91 -20.95
C ALA A 323 17.40 -11.91 -21.25
N LEU A 324 17.21 -11.55 -22.53
CA LEU A 324 16.16 -10.64 -22.95
C LEU A 324 14.76 -11.24 -22.77
N LYS A 325 14.61 -12.56 -22.85
CA LYS A 325 13.32 -13.24 -22.65
C LYS A 325 12.82 -13.19 -21.21
N PHE A 326 13.71 -13.38 -20.24
CA PHE A 326 13.34 -13.66 -18.85
C PHE A 326 13.90 -12.69 -17.80
N ASP A 327 15.01 -12.00 -18.09
CA ASP A 327 15.77 -11.28 -17.06
C ASP A 327 15.68 -9.75 -17.21
N TYR A 328 15.29 -9.20 -18.37
CA TYR A 328 15.28 -7.76 -18.65
C TYR A 328 13.97 -7.23 -19.25
N GLU A 329 13.58 -6.01 -18.88
CA GLU A 329 12.41 -5.29 -19.39
C GLU A 329 12.73 -4.64 -20.75
N LEU A 330 11.85 -4.82 -21.75
CA LEU A 330 12.10 -4.39 -23.14
C LEU A 330 11.07 -3.42 -23.71
N THR A 331 9.96 -3.19 -23.02
CA THR A 331 8.79 -2.50 -23.57
C THR A 331 8.71 -1.03 -23.16
N THR A 332 9.35 -0.65 -22.04
CA THR A 332 9.33 0.70 -21.52
C THR A 332 10.63 1.45 -21.81
N ASN A 333 10.50 2.73 -22.14
CA ASN A 333 11.65 3.62 -22.22
C ASN A 333 11.78 4.37 -20.89
N SER A 334 13.00 4.72 -20.49
CA SER A 334 13.24 5.47 -19.26
C SER A 334 14.38 6.47 -19.43
N SER A 335 14.41 7.52 -18.61
CA SER A 335 15.47 8.54 -18.68
C SER A 335 16.86 7.95 -18.44
N VAL A 336 16.95 6.88 -17.65
CA VAL A 336 18.21 6.17 -17.40
C VAL A 336 18.67 5.44 -18.65
N ILE A 337 17.76 4.69 -19.30
CA ILE A 337 18.05 3.99 -20.55
C ILE A 337 18.43 4.99 -21.64
N PHE A 338 17.63 6.04 -21.82
CA PHE A 338 17.86 7.06 -22.83
C PHE A 338 19.25 7.69 -22.70
N LYS A 339 19.64 8.13 -21.50
CA LYS A 339 20.95 8.77 -21.27
C LYS A 339 22.13 7.82 -21.54
N LYS A 340 22.04 6.58 -21.05
CA LYS A 340 23.06 5.55 -21.32
C LYS A 340 23.17 5.25 -22.82
N TYR A 341 22.04 5.10 -23.52
CA TYR A 341 22.02 4.82 -24.95
C TYR A 341 22.53 6.02 -25.78
N SER A 342 22.16 7.25 -25.40
CA SER A 342 22.69 8.49 -25.99
C SER A 342 24.22 8.55 -25.90
N PHE A 343 24.78 8.19 -24.75
CA PHE A 343 26.24 8.11 -24.57
C PHE A 343 26.89 7.02 -25.44
N LEU A 344 26.29 5.83 -25.52
CA LEU A 344 26.83 4.71 -26.31
C LEU A 344 26.72 4.94 -27.83
N SER A 345 25.60 5.49 -28.28
CA SER A 345 25.33 5.78 -29.70
C SER A 345 26.16 6.94 -30.24
N LYS A 346 26.51 7.91 -29.38
CA LYS A 346 27.15 9.18 -29.75
C LYS A 346 26.37 9.94 -30.82
N ASP A 347 25.06 9.70 -30.92
CA ASP A 347 24.20 10.36 -31.88
C ASP A 347 23.96 11.83 -31.46
N PRO A 348 24.26 12.82 -32.33
CA PRO A 348 24.09 14.24 -31.98
C PRO A 348 22.66 14.63 -31.62
N HIS A 349 21.65 14.00 -32.23
CA HIS A 349 20.25 14.30 -31.91
C HIS A 349 19.89 13.79 -30.53
N LEU A 350 20.26 12.55 -30.18
CA LEU A 350 20.04 12.01 -28.84
C LEU A 350 20.78 12.79 -27.77
N ILE A 351 21.99 13.28 -28.06
CA ILE A 351 22.76 14.13 -27.14
C ILE A 351 22.06 15.47 -26.93
N ASN A 352 21.61 16.12 -28.01
CA ASN A 352 20.90 17.40 -27.92
C ASN A 352 19.57 17.29 -27.17
N MET A 353 18.84 16.19 -27.33
CA MET A 353 17.59 15.92 -26.61
C MET A 353 17.80 15.85 -25.08
N ASN A 354 18.99 15.50 -24.59
CA ASN A 354 19.27 15.52 -23.15
C ASN A 354 19.22 16.92 -22.53
N ASN A 355 19.37 17.98 -23.35
CA ASN A 355 19.39 19.36 -22.87
C ASN A 355 17.99 19.92 -22.64
N ASP A 356 16.94 19.29 -23.19
CA ASP A 356 15.54 19.68 -22.98
C ASP A 356 14.79 18.59 -22.20
N ILE A 357 14.70 18.78 -20.89
CA ILE A 357 14.06 17.82 -19.96
C ILE A 357 12.58 17.59 -20.32
N LYS A 358 11.84 18.63 -20.73
CA LYS A 358 10.41 18.51 -21.03
C LYS A 358 10.19 17.72 -22.31
N PHE A 359 11.00 18.01 -23.34
CA PHE A 359 10.98 17.24 -24.58
C PHE A 359 11.34 15.78 -24.34
N LEU A 360 12.41 15.53 -23.57
CA LEU A 360 12.85 14.18 -23.22
C LEU A 360 11.76 13.37 -22.50
N GLN A 361 11.10 13.96 -21.51
CA GLN A 361 9.99 13.33 -20.80
C GLN A 361 8.84 12.97 -21.75
N SER A 362 8.47 13.89 -22.64
CA SER A 362 7.44 13.65 -23.66
C SER A 362 7.83 12.53 -24.63
N TYR A 363 9.08 12.52 -25.09
CA TYR A 363 9.61 11.50 -25.99
C TYR A 363 9.57 10.12 -25.33
N ILE A 364 10.13 9.99 -24.13
CA ILE A 364 10.18 8.72 -23.38
C ILE A 364 8.78 8.16 -23.12
N LYS A 365 7.83 9.03 -22.73
CA LYS A 365 6.45 8.61 -22.44
C LYS A 365 5.73 8.06 -23.68
N ASN A 366 6.02 8.63 -24.85
CA ASN A 366 5.29 8.32 -26.08
C ASN A 366 6.01 7.32 -26.99
N MET A 367 7.30 7.06 -26.79
CA MET A 367 8.12 6.23 -27.68
C MET A 367 8.58 4.93 -26.99
N PRO A 368 8.09 3.75 -27.44
CA PRO A 368 8.60 2.46 -26.99
C PRO A 368 10.10 2.34 -27.18
N LEU A 369 10.77 1.60 -26.30
CA LEU A 369 12.23 1.45 -26.31
C LEU A 369 12.78 0.97 -27.66
N VAL A 370 12.17 -0.07 -28.22
CA VAL A 370 12.54 -0.63 -29.53
C VAL A 370 12.36 0.40 -30.67
N HIS A 371 11.43 1.35 -30.54
CA HIS A 371 11.26 2.40 -31.53
C HIS A 371 12.43 3.38 -31.51
N MET A 372 12.93 3.75 -30.32
CA MET A 372 14.15 4.56 -30.18
C MET A 372 15.36 3.86 -30.81
N PHE A 373 15.52 2.55 -30.57
CA PHE A 373 16.60 1.78 -31.23
C PHE A 373 16.48 1.80 -32.75
N ARG A 374 15.26 1.69 -33.30
CA ARG A 374 15.06 1.79 -34.75
C ARG A 374 15.41 3.18 -35.29
N GLN A 375 15.02 4.23 -34.58
CA GLN A 375 15.24 5.61 -35.02
C GLN A 375 16.74 5.96 -35.02
N PHE A 376 17.48 5.45 -34.04
CA PHE A 376 18.91 5.71 -33.87
C PHE A 376 19.70 4.39 -33.78
N PRO A 377 19.78 3.61 -34.86
CA PRO A 377 20.36 2.27 -34.83
C PRO A 377 21.86 2.35 -34.51
N THR A 378 22.28 1.66 -33.46
CA THR A 378 23.66 1.64 -32.96
C THR A 378 24.15 0.21 -32.82
N CYS A 379 25.37 -0.07 -33.26
CA CYS A 379 26.01 -1.38 -33.03
C CYS A 379 26.45 -1.46 -31.57
N LEU A 380 25.92 -2.41 -30.81
CA LEU A 380 26.26 -2.64 -29.40
C LEU A 380 26.76 -4.07 -29.20
N SER A 381 27.59 -4.29 -28.19
CA SER A 381 27.84 -5.65 -27.70
C SER A 381 26.61 -6.15 -26.94
N ALA A 382 26.41 -7.48 -26.89
CA ALA A 382 25.35 -8.08 -26.08
C ALA A 382 25.43 -7.67 -24.60
N GLN A 383 26.64 -7.54 -24.06
CA GLN A 383 26.86 -7.13 -22.67
C GLN A 383 26.42 -5.67 -22.43
N ASN A 384 26.77 -4.74 -23.32
CA ASN A 384 26.33 -3.34 -23.21
C ASN A 384 24.80 -3.21 -23.26
N LEU A 385 24.13 -4.06 -24.05
CA LEU A 385 22.66 -4.08 -24.10
C LEU A 385 22.07 -4.49 -22.74
N ILE A 386 22.55 -5.55 -22.10
CA ILE A 386 21.96 -5.95 -20.80
C ILE A 386 22.30 -5.00 -19.65
N GLU A 387 23.43 -4.27 -19.74
CA GLU A 387 23.79 -3.23 -18.76
C GLU A 387 23.01 -1.91 -18.94
N LEU A 388 22.44 -1.72 -20.13
CA LEU A 388 21.54 -0.63 -20.46
C LEU A 388 20.17 -0.83 -19.82
N LEU A 389 19.63 -2.05 -19.94
CA LEU A 389 18.24 -2.40 -19.63
C LEU A 389 17.96 -2.53 -18.12
N HIS A 390 16.70 -2.34 -17.75
CA HIS A 390 16.23 -2.63 -16.39
C HIS A 390 15.97 -4.12 -16.21
N PRO A 391 16.24 -4.69 -15.02
CA PRO A 391 15.82 -6.05 -14.71
C PRO A 391 14.30 -6.22 -14.85
N LEU A 392 13.88 -7.38 -15.34
CA LEU A 392 12.47 -7.75 -15.43
C LEU A 392 11.86 -7.86 -14.03
N LYS A 393 10.64 -7.36 -13.89
CA LYS A 393 9.89 -7.36 -12.63
C LYS A 393 8.52 -8.00 -12.85
N PRO A 394 7.96 -8.73 -11.86
CA PRO A 394 6.61 -9.24 -11.98
C PRO A 394 5.61 -8.08 -12.01
N ARG A 395 4.49 -8.28 -12.71
CA ARG A 395 3.40 -7.30 -12.73
C ARG A 395 2.30 -7.73 -11.78
N PHE A 396 1.83 -6.79 -10.97
CA PHE A 396 0.75 -7.02 -10.02
C PHE A 396 -0.60 -6.67 -10.65
N TYR A 397 -1.61 -7.49 -10.35
CA TYR A 397 -3.00 -7.29 -10.73
C TYR A 397 -3.88 -7.48 -9.49
N SER A 398 -4.78 -6.54 -9.23
CA SER A 398 -5.78 -6.69 -8.17
C SER A 398 -6.67 -7.88 -8.50
N ILE A 399 -6.87 -8.77 -7.54
CA ILE A 399 -7.68 -9.97 -7.73
C ILE A 399 -9.15 -9.57 -7.86
N SER A 400 -9.83 -10.11 -8.87
CA SER A 400 -11.22 -9.82 -9.20
C SER A 400 -12.20 -10.97 -8.89
N SER A 401 -11.78 -11.92 -8.05
CA SER A 401 -12.64 -12.96 -7.50
C SER A 401 -12.59 -13.00 -5.97
N SER A 402 -13.66 -13.50 -5.35
CA SER A 402 -13.63 -13.99 -3.96
C SER A 402 -13.24 -15.45 -3.93
N GLN A 403 -12.42 -15.86 -2.96
CA GLN A 403 -12.09 -17.27 -2.79
C GLN A 403 -13.26 -18.07 -2.18
N LEU A 404 -14.26 -17.40 -1.59
CA LEU A 404 -15.51 -18.03 -1.16
C LEU A 404 -16.43 -18.36 -2.34
N GLU A 405 -16.35 -17.59 -3.43
CA GLU A 405 -17.08 -17.86 -4.68
C GLU A 405 -16.45 -19.03 -5.43
N ASN A 406 -15.12 -18.99 -5.60
CA ASN A 406 -14.36 -20.07 -6.24
C ASN A 406 -13.04 -20.29 -5.48
N ASN A 407 -12.87 -21.47 -4.90
CA ASN A 407 -11.69 -21.81 -4.11
C ASN A 407 -10.54 -22.39 -4.94
N GLU A 408 -10.77 -22.73 -6.21
CA GLU A 408 -9.79 -23.35 -7.11
C GLU A 408 -9.20 -22.38 -8.14
N GLU A 409 -9.65 -21.11 -8.16
CA GLU A 409 -9.29 -20.14 -9.20
C GLU A 409 -8.97 -18.75 -8.65
N ILE A 410 -8.06 -18.04 -9.33
CA ILE A 410 -7.82 -16.60 -9.15
C ILE A 410 -8.22 -15.88 -10.42
N HIS A 411 -9.12 -14.92 -10.30
CA HIS A 411 -9.56 -14.13 -11.44
C HIS A 411 -8.84 -12.79 -11.44
N ILE A 412 -8.47 -12.29 -12.61
CA ILE A 412 -7.91 -10.96 -12.79
C ILE A 412 -8.56 -10.24 -13.97
N THR A 413 -8.55 -8.91 -13.89
CA THR A 413 -9.03 -8.04 -14.98
C THR A 413 -7.86 -7.26 -15.56
N VAL A 414 -7.54 -7.49 -16.83
CA VAL A 414 -6.32 -7.00 -17.48
C VAL A 414 -6.67 -6.09 -18.65
N ASN A 415 -6.24 -4.83 -18.63
CA ASN A 415 -6.24 -3.99 -19.81
C ASN A 415 -4.95 -4.23 -20.62
N VAL A 416 -5.09 -4.61 -21.89
CA VAL A 416 -3.97 -4.85 -22.80
C VAL A 416 -3.37 -3.51 -23.24
N VAL A 417 -2.27 -3.15 -22.59
CA VAL A 417 -1.54 -1.92 -22.89
C VAL A 417 -0.90 -2.05 -24.26
N HIS A 418 -1.09 -1.03 -25.08
CA HIS A 418 -0.42 -0.93 -26.36
C HIS A 418 -0.16 0.52 -26.74
N ASN A 419 0.81 0.72 -27.64
CA ASN A 419 1.12 1.98 -28.26
C ASN A 419 1.23 1.77 -29.78
N ILE A 420 0.86 2.78 -30.57
CA ILE A 420 0.99 2.76 -32.02
C ILE A 420 2.03 3.81 -32.41
N CYS A 421 3.18 3.35 -32.92
CA CYS A 421 4.27 4.22 -33.36
C CYS A 421 4.63 3.89 -34.81
N SER A 422 4.61 4.90 -35.68
CA SER A 422 4.85 4.76 -37.12
C SER A 422 4.03 3.63 -37.76
N GLY A 423 2.74 3.55 -37.40
CA GLY A 423 1.80 2.54 -37.93
C GLY A 423 1.97 1.13 -37.35
N LYS A 424 2.97 0.88 -36.50
CA LYS A 424 3.18 -0.43 -35.84
C LYS A 424 2.67 -0.42 -34.40
N LYS A 425 1.96 -1.49 -34.02
CA LYS A 425 1.45 -1.71 -32.67
C LYS A 425 2.50 -2.40 -31.80
N TYR A 426 2.79 -1.80 -30.65
CA TYR A 426 3.66 -2.32 -29.60
C TYR A 426 2.84 -2.64 -28.36
N LEU A 427 3.00 -3.84 -27.80
CA LEU A 427 2.28 -4.26 -26.59
C LEU A 427 3.15 -4.01 -25.35
N GLY A 428 2.53 -3.73 -24.22
CA GLY A 428 3.22 -3.73 -22.93
C GLY A 428 3.62 -5.15 -22.52
N GLY A 429 4.73 -5.32 -21.78
CA GLY A 429 5.31 -6.63 -21.47
C GLY A 429 4.31 -7.64 -20.89
N ALA A 430 3.85 -7.42 -19.65
CA ALA A 430 2.97 -8.35 -18.96
C ALA A 430 1.59 -8.50 -19.61
N SER A 431 0.93 -7.39 -19.93
CA SER A 431 -0.41 -7.42 -20.54
C SER A 431 -0.39 -7.98 -21.97
N GLY A 432 0.71 -7.76 -22.70
CA GLY A 432 0.95 -8.34 -24.02
C GLY A 432 1.18 -9.84 -23.94
N TYR A 433 2.00 -10.30 -23.00
CA TYR A 433 2.16 -11.72 -22.67
C TYR A 433 0.82 -12.39 -22.38
N LEU A 434 0.05 -11.86 -21.42
CA LEU A 434 -1.25 -12.39 -21.02
C LEU A 434 -2.32 -12.33 -22.12
N SER A 435 -2.23 -11.38 -23.05
CA SER A 435 -3.17 -11.32 -24.18
C SER A 435 -2.90 -12.37 -25.26
N LYS A 436 -1.70 -12.99 -25.25
CA LYS A 436 -1.30 -14.04 -26.19
C LYS A 436 -1.29 -15.43 -25.57
N THR A 437 -1.41 -15.54 -24.24
CA THR A 437 -1.45 -16.83 -23.55
C THR A 437 -2.72 -17.61 -23.90
N ILE A 438 -2.52 -18.89 -24.23
CA ILE A 438 -3.56 -19.82 -24.65
C ILE A 438 -4.09 -20.57 -23.42
N PRO A 439 -5.41 -20.56 -23.18
CA PRO A 439 -6.07 -21.39 -22.17
C PRO A 439 -5.71 -22.88 -22.25
N ASP A 440 -5.68 -23.55 -21.11
CA ASP A 440 -5.39 -24.98 -20.89
C ASP A 440 -4.00 -25.47 -21.36
N VAL A 441 -3.23 -24.60 -21.99
CA VAL A 441 -1.90 -24.90 -22.53
C VAL A 441 -0.81 -24.14 -21.77
N SER A 442 -1.04 -22.86 -21.50
CA SER A 442 -0.01 -21.97 -20.96
C SER A 442 0.15 -22.12 -19.44
N LYS A 443 1.40 -22.22 -18.98
CA LYS A 443 1.75 -22.12 -17.56
C LYS A 443 2.25 -20.71 -17.24
N ILE A 444 1.69 -20.11 -16.20
CA ILE A 444 1.98 -18.75 -15.76
C ILE A 444 2.52 -18.81 -14.33
N LYS A 445 3.65 -18.14 -14.10
CA LYS A 445 4.29 -18.04 -12.79
C LYS A 445 3.60 -16.96 -11.95
N ILE A 446 2.96 -17.36 -10.86
CA ILE A 446 2.17 -16.48 -10.00
C ILE A 446 2.57 -16.56 -8.52
N PHE A 447 2.27 -15.51 -7.77
CA PHE A 447 2.33 -15.51 -6.30
C PHE A 447 1.35 -14.46 -5.74
N ILE A 448 0.95 -14.58 -4.48
CA ILE A 448 0.04 -13.63 -3.84
C ILE A 448 0.82 -12.54 -3.10
N GLU A 449 0.43 -11.28 -3.34
CA GLU A 449 0.82 -10.13 -2.53
C GLU A 449 -0.36 -9.74 -1.63
N LYS A 450 -0.18 -9.89 -0.31
CA LYS A 450 -1.20 -9.57 0.68
C LYS A 450 -1.34 -8.06 0.86
N ASN A 451 -2.56 -7.54 0.74
CA ASN A 451 -2.83 -6.12 0.95
C ASN A 451 -3.65 -5.87 2.23
N ASN A 452 -2.99 -5.58 3.34
CA ASN A 452 -3.68 -5.32 4.62
C ASN A 452 -4.37 -3.94 4.69
N ASN A 453 -4.22 -3.10 3.66
CA ASN A 453 -4.72 -1.73 3.63
C ASN A 453 -5.90 -1.54 2.66
N PHE A 454 -6.33 -2.60 1.97
CA PHE A 454 -7.48 -2.60 1.07
C PHE A 454 -8.35 -3.84 1.32
N LYS A 455 -9.20 -3.78 2.34
CA LYS A 455 -10.02 -4.91 2.83
C LYS A 455 -11.43 -4.48 3.20
N LEU A 456 -12.38 -5.40 2.97
CA LEU A 456 -13.75 -5.29 3.47
C LEU A 456 -13.79 -5.12 4.99
N PRO A 457 -14.81 -4.42 5.54
CA PRO A 457 -15.01 -4.34 6.98
C PRO A 457 -15.26 -5.75 7.57
N ILE A 458 -14.79 -5.96 8.81
CA ILE A 458 -15.03 -7.22 9.54
C ILE A 458 -16.53 -7.39 9.82
N ASN A 459 -17.22 -6.29 10.13
CA ASN A 459 -18.67 -6.31 10.33
C ASN A 459 -19.40 -6.23 8.97
N ASN A 460 -20.07 -7.31 8.60
CA ASN A 460 -20.81 -7.45 7.35
C ASN A 460 -22.01 -6.49 7.22
N ASN A 461 -22.46 -5.85 8.31
CA ASN A 461 -23.57 -4.90 8.29
C ASN A 461 -23.14 -3.48 7.92
N ILE A 462 -21.83 -3.20 7.91
CA ILE A 462 -21.33 -1.87 7.56
C ILE A 462 -21.46 -1.67 6.05
N PRO A 463 -22.04 -0.53 5.59
CA PRO A 463 -22.11 -0.20 4.19
C PRO A 463 -20.74 0.06 3.56
N ILE A 464 -20.64 -0.19 2.25
CA ILE A 464 -19.45 0.14 1.47
C ILE A 464 -19.80 0.98 0.24
N ILE A 465 -18.91 1.92 -0.06
CA ILE A 465 -18.93 2.76 -1.25
C ILE A 465 -17.69 2.41 -2.06
N MET A 466 -17.88 1.92 -3.27
CA MET A 466 -16.84 1.45 -4.18
C MET A 466 -16.74 2.41 -5.36
N ILE A 467 -15.57 2.99 -5.59
CA ILE A 467 -15.36 4.03 -6.59
C ILE A 467 -14.25 3.57 -7.54
N GLY A 468 -14.60 3.19 -8.77
CA GLY A 468 -13.69 2.55 -9.70
C GLY A 468 -13.81 3.06 -11.13
N SER A 469 -12.67 3.19 -11.83
CA SER A 469 -12.67 3.48 -13.28
C SER A 469 -11.95 2.39 -14.08
N GLY A 470 -12.52 1.99 -15.22
CA GLY A 470 -11.95 0.95 -16.07
C GLY A 470 -11.62 -0.34 -15.29
N THR A 471 -10.37 -0.79 -15.34
CA THR A 471 -9.95 -2.00 -14.60
C THR A 471 -9.94 -1.84 -13.08
N GLY A 472 -10.13 -0.63 -12.55
CA GLY A 472 -10.29 -0.40 -11.11
C GLY A 472 -11.56 -1.03 -10.53
N ILE A 473 -12.43 -1.60 -11.37
CA ILE A 473 -13.58 -2.40 -10.95
C ILE A 473 -13.18 -3.78 -10.41
N ALA A 474 -11.96 -4.25 -10.73
CA ALA A 474 -11.47 -5.58 -10.39
C ALA A 474 -11.67 -5.95 -8.91
N PRO A 475 -11.11 -5.22 -7.93
CA PRO A 475 -11.29 -5.60 -6.53
C PRO A 475 -12.75 -5.48 -6.08
N PHE A 476 -13.56 -4.60 -6.68
CA PHE A 476 -14.97 -4.46 -6.31
C PHE A 476 -15.82 -5.65 -6.73
N ARG A 477 -15.47 -6.31 -7.84
CA ARG A 477 -16.06 -7.61 -8.20
C ARG A 477 -15.78 -8.64 -7.10
N SER A 478 -14.53 -8.73 -6.63
CA SER A 478 -14.19 -9.63 -5.51
C SER A 478 -14.92 -9.28 -4.21
N PHE A 479 -15.15 -7.98 -3.95
CA PHE A 479 -15.85 -7.53 -2.75
C PHE A 479 -17.33 -7.93 -2.76
N ILE A 480 -18.02 -7.77 -3.89
CA ILE A 480 -19.42 -8.13 -3.99
C ILE A 480 -19.62 -9.65 -3.95
N GLN A 481 -18.78 -10.42 -4.66
CA GLN A 481 -18.80 -11.88 -4.54
C GLN A 481 -18.59 -12.34 -3.09
N GLU A 482 -17.63 -11.75 -2.39
CA GLU A 482 -17.39 -12.09 -0.99
C GLU A 482 -18.59 -11.75 -0.10
N ARG A 483 -19.20 -10.58 -0.30
CA ARG A 483 -20.35 -10.14 0.48
C ARG A 483 -21.58 -10.99 0.22
N ASP A 484 -21.77 -11.45 -1.01
CA ASP A 484 -22.83 -12.39 -1.37
C ASP A 484 -22.65 -13.72 -0.61
N ASN A 485 -21.46 -14.34 -0.72
CA ASN A 485 -21.16 -15.61 -0.05
C ASN A 485 -21.16 -15.52 1.49
N ARG A 486 -20.87 -14.34 2.05
CA ARG A 486 -20.98 -14.08 3.49
C ARG A 486 -22.41 -13.73 3.95
N ASN A 487 -23.37 -13.65 3.03
CA ASN A 487 -24.73 -13.16 3.29
C ASN A 487 -24.72 -11.79 4.02
N ALA A 488 -23.87 -10.88 3.55
CA ALA A 488 -23.69 -9.58 4.18
C ALA A 488 -24.90 -8.67 4.00
N LEU A 489 -25.40 -8.10 5.09
CA LEU A 489 -26.62 -7.26 5.09
C LEU A 489 -26.32 -5.76 4.87
N GLY A 490 -25.07 -5.34 5.01
CA GLY A 490 -24.70 -3.95 4.84
C GLY A 490 -24.86 -3.52 3.37
N LYS A 491 -25.24 -2.26 3.16
CA LYS A 491 -25.52 -1.75 1.82
C LYS A 491 -24.26 -1.63 0.96
N ASN A 492 -24.40 -1.77 -0.35
CA ASN A 492 -23.32 -1.64 -1.31
C ASN A 492 -23.65 -0.59 -2.37
N TRP A 493 -22.71 0.32 -2.61
CA TRP A 493 -22.82 1.33 -3.65
C TRP A 493 -21.61 1.27 -4.57
N LEU A 494 -21.84 1.14 -5.88
CA LEU A 494 -20.81 1.24 -6.91
C LEU A 494 -20.91 2.54 -7.69
N PHE A 495 -19.84 3.34 -7.69
CA PHE A 495 -19.59 4.37 -8.69
C PHE A 495 -18.58 3.83 -9.71
N PHE A 496 -19.01 3.66 -10.96
CA PHE A 496 -18.16 3.14 -12.02
C PHE A 496 -18.05 4.10 -13.21
N GLY A 497 -16.84 4.28 -13.73
CA GLY A 497 -16.59 5.12 -14.89
C GLY A 497 -15.77 4.44 -15.99
N ASN A 498 -16.21 4.60 -17.26
CA ASN A 498 -15.43 4.18 -18.42
C ASN A 498 -15.71 5.07 -19.65
N GLN A 499 -15.30 4.62 -20.84
CA GLN A 499 -15.47 5.40 -22.06
C GLN A 499 -16.91 5.36 -22.57
N GLN A 500 -17.38 4.20 -23.01
CA GLN A 500 -18.71 4.06 -23.59
C GLN A 500 -19.56 3.01 -22.87
N SER A 501 -20.86 3.24 -22.73
CA SER A 501 -21.76 2.30 -22.05
C SER A 501 -21.95 0.99 -22.81
N SER A 502 -22.06 1.06 -24.14
CA SER A 502 -22.30 -0.12 -25.00
C SER A 502 -21.07 -1.00 -25.20
N GLU A 503 -19.87 -0.43 -25.05
CA GLU A 503 -18.61 -1.10 -25.37
C GLU A 503 -17.75 -1.40 -24.13
N ASP A 504 -17.89 -0.62 -23.04
CA ASP A 504 -16.91 -0.63 -21.95
C ASP A 504 -17.51 -0.86 -20.56
N PHE A 505 -18.76 -1.33 -20.48
CA PHE A 505 -19.37 -1.72 -19.20
C PHE A 505 -18.90 -3.12 -18.77
N LEU A 506 -17.74 -3.14 -18.11
CA LEU A 506 -17.10 -4.36 -17.63
C LEU A 506 -18.01 -5.11 -16.64
N TYR A 507 -18.22 -6.41 -16.88
CA TYR A 507 -19.07 -7.29 -16.05
C TYR A 507 -20.53 -6.81 -15.91
N GLN A 508 -21.07 -6.11 -16.92
CA GLN A 508 -22.42 -5.52 -16.91
C GLN A 508 -23.50 -6.46 -16.36
N GLN A 509 -23.54 -7.71 -16.83
CA GLN A 509 -24.57 -8.67 -16.45
C GLN A 509 -24.51 -9.03 -14.95
N GLU A 510 -23.30 -9.15 -14.39
CA GLU A 510 -23.12 -9.43 -12.96
C GLU A 510 -23.64 -8.25 -12.12
N TRP A 511 -23.30 -7.01 -12.48
CA TRP A 511 -23.77 -5.83 -11.75
C TRP A 511 -25.29 -5.67 -11.79
N GLN A 512 -25.90 -5.92 -12.95
CA GLN A 512 -27.35 -5.90 -13.11
C GLN A 512 -28.02 -6.97 -12.25
N LEU A 513 -27.43 -8.16 -12.18
CA LEU A 513 -27.92 -9.26 -11.34
C LEU A 513 -27.86 -8.89 -9.85
N TYR A 514 -26.71 -8.44 -9.36
CA TYR A 514 -26.55 -8.03 -7.96
C TYR A 514 -27.46 -6.88 -7.58
N HIS A 515 -27.70 -5.94 -8.49
CA HIS A 515 -28.65 -4.84 -8.27
C HIS A 515 -30.08 -5.36 -8.18
N LYS A 516 -30.49 -6.24 -9.10
CA LYS A 516 -31.83 -6.87 -9.09
C LYS A 516 -32.08 -7.70 -7.82
N GLN A 517 -31.05 -8.37 -7.31
CA GLN A 517 -31.11 -9.16 -6.06
C GLN A 517 -31.10 -8.28 -4.80
N GLY A 518 -30.85 -6.98 -4.92
CA GLY A 518 -30.79 -6.05 -3.80
C GLY A 518 -29.46 -6.09 -3.01
N LEU A 519 -28.49 -6.90 -3.44
CA LEU A 519 -27.14 -6.90 -2.87
C LEU A 519 -26.43 -5.59 -3.22
N LEU A 520 -26.46 -5.17 -4.49
CA LEU A 520 -25.97 -3.85 -4.91
C LEU A 520 -27.11 -2.83 -4.83
N ASN A 521 -27.14 -2.02 -3.79
CA ASN A 521 -28.25 -1.09 -3.54
C ASN A 521 -28.26 0.07 -4.53
N ASN A 522 -27.09 0.65 -4.79
CA ASN A 522 -26.94 1.80 -5.68
C ASN A 522 -25.83 1.54 -6.69
N ILE A 523 -26.05 1.93 -7.95
CA ILE A 523 -25.05 1.94 -9.00
C ILE A 523 -25.13 3.24 -9.80
N ASP A 524 -24.03 3.97 -9.86
CA ASP A 524 -23.91 5.23 -10.60
C ASP A 524 -22.80 5.11 -11.63
N LEU A 525 -23.15 5.40 -12.89
CA LEU A 525 -22.31 5.12 -14.06
C LEU A 525 -21.90 6.43 -14.74
N ALA A 526 -20.62 6.54 -15.08
CA ALA A 526 -20.04 7.70 -15.75
C ALA A 526 -19.39 7.30 -17.09
N TRP A 527 -19.88 7.88 -18.19
CA TRP A 527 -19.44 7.57 -19.55
C TRP A 527 -18.82 8.80 -20.19
N SER A 528 -17.51 8.75 -20.40
CA SER A 528 -16.75 9.90 -20.91
C SER A 528 -16.86 10.13 -22.42
N GLN A 529 -17.50 9.23 -23.17
CA GLN A 529 -17.62 9.29 -24.64
C GLN A 529 -19.04 9.05 -25.18
N ASP A 530 -20.05 8.85 -24.32
CA ASP A 530 -21.44 8.66 -24.78
C ASP A 530 -22.12 9.99 -25.20
N PHE A 531 -21.59 11.13 -24.74
CA PHE A 531 -22.14 12.46 -24.96
C PHE A 531 -21.06 13.45 -25.42
N ASP A 532 -21.49 14.59 -25.99
CA ASP A 532 -20.59 15.67 -26.41
C ASP A 532 -19.77 16.25 -25.24
N HIS A 533 -20.35 16.24 -24.04
CA HIS A 533 -19.66 16.60 -22.81
C HIS A 533 -19.23 15.33 -22.07
N LYS A 534 -18.01 15.33 -21.52
CA LYS A 534 -17.47 14.18 -20.80
C LYS A 534 -18.06 14.13 -19.41
N ILE A 535 -18.63 13.00 -19.02
CA ILE A 535 -19.14 12.75 -17.68
C ILE A 535 -18.14 11.86 -16.94
N TYR A 536 -17.62 12.33 -15.80
CA TYR A 536 -16.73 11.57 -14.95
C TYR A 536 -17.35 11.19 -13.60
N ILE A 537 -16.68 10.29 -12.87
CA ILE A 537 -17.17 9.72 -11.61
C ILE A 537 -17.40 10.81 -10.55
N GLN A 538 -16.49 11.78 -10.44
CA GLN A 538 -16.60 12.88 -9.49
C GLN A 538 -17.88 13.72 -9.70
N GLU A 539 -18.37 13.85 -10.93
CA GLU A 539 -19.62 14.55 -11.21
C GLU A 539 -20.82 13.74 -10.69
N LYS A 540 -20.83 12.43 -10.91
CA LYS A 540 -21.85 11.53 -10.33
C LYS A 540 -21.85 11.52 -8.81
N MET A 541 -20.68 11.59 -8.18
CA MET A 541 -20.58 11.72 -6.73
C MET A 541 -21.18 13.04 -6.23
N LEU A 542 -20.98 14.14 -6.94
CA LEU A 542 -21.54 15.44 -6.59
C LEU A 542 -23.06 15.49 -6.81
N GLU A 543 -23.57 14.87 -7.89
CA GLU A 543 -25.01 14.69 -8.13
C GLU A 543 -25.69 13.93 -6.96
N LYS A 544 -24.99 12.96 -6.38
CA LYS A 544 -25.48 12.11 -5.27
C LYS A 544 -24.98 12.56 -3.89
N SER A 545 -24.51 13.80 -3.78
CA SER A 545 -23.73 14.28 -2.63
C SER A 545 -24.46 14.17 -1.29
N GLU A 546 -25.76 14.46 -1.22
CA GLU A 546 -26.56 14.34 0.01
C GLU A 546 -26.62 12.91 0.52
N GLU A 547 -26.96 11.97 -0.35
CA GLU A 547 -27.06 10.56 0.00
C GLU A 547 -25.68 9.96 0.31
N LEU A 548 -24.66 10.33 -0.47
CA LEU A 548 -23.29 9.93 -0.22
C LEU A 548 -22.83 10.42 1.16
N TRP A 549 -23.10 11.67 1.51
CA TRP A 549 -22.78 12.22 2.83
C TRP A 549 -23.50 11.46 3.95
N LYS A 550 -24.78 11.12 3.77
CA LYS A 550 -25.54 10.32 4.74
C LYS A 550 -24.88 8.96 4.99
N TRP A 551 -24.46 8.26 3.93
CA TRP A 551 -23.76 6.97 4.09
C TRP A 551 -22.41 7.15 4.80
N ILE A 552 -21.65 8.20 4.46
CA ILE A 552 -20.34 8.47 5.06
C ILE A 552 -20.47 8.84 6.55
N TYR A 553 -21.37 9.75 6.89
CA TYR A 553 -21.46 10.34 8.22
C TYR A 553 -22.36 9.53 9.16
N ASN A 554 -23.59 9.19 8.73
CA ASN A 554 -24.57 8.51 9.59
C ASN A 554 -24.37 6.99 9.62
N ASP A 555 -24.20 6.37 8.45
CA ASP A 555 -24.13 4.91 8.33
C ASP A 555 -22.70 4.36 8.49
N GLU A 556 -21.74 5.25 8.78
CA GLU A 556 -20.32 4.96 8.94
C GLU A 556 -19.69 4.13 7.81
N ALA A 557 -20.14 4.36 6.57
CA ALA A 557 -19.70 3.59 5.41
C ALA A 557 -18.17 3.62 5.21
N TYR A 558 -17.65 2.52 4.65
CA TYR A 558 -16.27 2.42 4.19
C TYR A 558 -16.20 2.83 2.72
N ILE A 559 -15.25 3.69 2.38
CA ILE A 559 -15.04 4.25 1.05
C ILE A 559 -13.79 3.61 0.46
N TYR A 560 -13.91 3.08 -0.75
CA TYR A 560 -12.84 2.45 -1.49
C TYR A 560 -12.67 3.11 -2.85
N VAL A 561 -11.43 3.46 -3.22
CA VAL A 561 -11.10 4.00 -4.54
C VAL A 561 -10.09 3.11 -5.23
N CYS A 562 -10.36 2.70 -6.45
CA CYS A 562 -9.43 1.90 -7.24
C CYS A 562 -9.36 2.36 -8.70
N GLY A 563 -8.15 2.39 -9.28
CA GLY A 563 -7.93 2.78 -10.67
C GLY A 563 -6.75 3.73 -10.84
N ASN A 564 -6.82 4.57 -11.87
CA ASN A 564 -5.72 5.46 -12.27
C ASN A 564 -5.39 6.50 -11.18
N ALA A 565 -4.15 6.47 -10.69
CA ALA A 565 -3.66 7.38 -9.64
C ALA A 565 -3.52 8.84 -10.09
N THR A 566 -3.14 9.07 -11.36
CA THR A 566 -2.69 10.38 -11.85
C THR A 566 -3.81 11.41 -11.92
N ASN A 567 -5.00 11.01 -12.38
CA ASN A 567 -6.14 11.92 -12.59
C ASN A 567 -7.32 11.56 -11.69
N MET A 568 -7.91 10.36 -11.87
CA MET A 568 -9.19 9.97 -11.26
C MET A 568 -9.15 10.05 -9.74
N ALA A 569 -8.10 9.49 -9.11
CA ALA A 569 -8.04 9.42 -7.67
C ALA A 569 -7.94 10.82 -7.00
N LYS A 570 -7.32 11.79 -7.67
CA LYS A 570 -7.24 13.18 -7.19
C LYS A 570 -8.59 13.89 -7.32
N ASP A 571 -9.28 13.71 -8.45
CA ASP A 571 -10.59 14.33 -8.67
C ASP A 571 -11.66 13.77 -7.73
N VAL A 572 -11.62 12.47 -7.44
CA VAL A 572 -12.50 11.81 -6.45
C VAL A 572 -12.24 12.37 -5.05
N GLU A 573 -10.98 12.54 -4.66
CA GLU A 573 -10.63 13.13 -3.37
C GLU A 573 -11.13 14.58 -3.25
N LEU A 574 -10.94 15.39 -4.29
CA LEU A 574 -11.48 16.75 -4.33
C LEU A 574 -13.01 16.77 -4.26
N ALA A 575 -13.69 15.83 -4.89
CA ALA A 575 -15.14 15.70 -4.80
C ALA A 575 -15.58 15.35 -3.37
N LEU A 576 -14.91 14.39 -2.71
CA LEU A 576 -15.18 14.05 -1.31
C LEU A 576 -14.98 15.27 -0.40
N ILE A 577 -13.89 16.02 -0.57
CA ILE A 577 -13.64 17.24 0.22
C ILE A 577 -14.76 18.26 0.00
N LYS A 578 -15.22 18.47 -1.24
CA LYS A 578 -16.34 19.37 -1.53
C LYS A 578 -17.64 18.94 -0.83
N ILE A 579 -17.95 17.64 -0.88
CA ILE A 579 -19.13 17.07 -0.22
C ILE A 579 -19.03 17.25 1.31
N ILE A 580 -17.87 16.96 1.91
CA ILE A 580 -17.64 17.17 3.34
C ILE A 580 -17.81 18.66 3.70
N CYS A 581 -17.19 19.57 2.94
CA CYS A 581 -17.34 21.02 3.17
C CYS A 581 -18.81 21.45 3.15
N GLN A 582 -19.56 20.98 2.15
CA GLN A 582 -20.95 21.37 1.95
C GLN A 582 -21.87 20.92 3.09
N TYR A 583 -21.76 19.67 3.53
CA TYR A 583 -22.72 19.09 4.48
C TYR A 583 -22.25 19.11 5.95
N ASN A 584 -20.95 19.23 6.20
CA ASN A 584 -20.40 19.35 7.56
C ASN A 584 -20.23 20.81 8.01
N GLY A 585 -20.48 21.78 7.12
CA GLY A 585 -20.30 23.21 7.41
C GLY A 585 -18.85 23.61 7.69
N THR A 586 -17.89 22.79 7.25
CA THR A 586 -16.46 22.97 7.51
C THR A 586 -15.74 23.62 6.34
N ASN A 587 -14.64 24.32 6.63
CA ASN A 587 -13.76 24.82 5.58
C ASN A 587 -12.90 23.69 4.98
N THR A 588 -12.19 23.97 3.88
CA THR A 588 -11.36 22.99 3.17
C THR A 588 -10.30 22.33 4.05
N GLU A 589 -9.68 23.04 4.99
CA GLU A 589 -8.67 22.48 5.90
C GLU A 589 -9.30 21.45 6.86
N GLN A 590 -10.43 21.82 7.48
CA GLN A 590 -11.17 20.94 8.37
C GLN A 590 -11.75 19.71 7.65
N SER A 591 -12.20 19.88 6.40
CA SER A 591 -12.67 18.75 5.57
C SER A 591 -11.54 17.79 5.20
N ASN A 592 -10.33 18.32 4.95
CA ASN A 592 -9.13 17.49 4.79
C ASN A 592 -8.80 16.73 6.08
N ASP A 593 -8.90 17.37 7.24
CA ASP A 593 -8.69 16.72 8.53
C ASP A 593 -9.70 15.58 8.76
N PHE A 594 -10.97 15.79 8.39
CA PHE A 594 -11.99 14.73 8.45
C PHE A 594 -11.67 13.57 7.51
N LEU A 595 -11.28 13.84 6.26
CA LEU A 595 -10.87 12.79 5.34
C LEU A 595 -9.62 12.03 5.83
N ASN A 596 -8.66 12.73 6.43
CA ASN A 596 -7.48 12.12 7.07
C ASN A 596 -7.85 11.27 8.29
N MET A 597 -8.87 11.66 9.05
CA MET A 597 -9.43 10.84 10.12
C MET A 597 -10.01 9.54 9.54
N LEU A 598 -10.75 9.60 8.42
CA LEU A 598 -11.26 8.41 7.73
C LEU A 598 -10.13 7.49 7.22
N ARG A 599 -9.03 8.05 6.71
CA ARG A 599 -7.83 7.26 6.36
C ARG A 599 -7.27 6.54 7.58
N THR A 600 -7.11 7.27 8.68
CA THR A 600 -6.52 6.75 9.93
C THR A 600 -7.39 5.65 10.55
N SER A 601 -8.72 5.77 10.45
CA SER A 601 -9.68 4.77 10.91
C SER A 601 -9.92 3.63 9.91
N LYS A 602 -9.18 3.60 8.79
CA LYS A 602 -9.34 2.65 7.67
C LYS A 602 -10.72 2.67 7.01
N ARG A 603 -11.47 3.76 7.15
CA ARG A 603 -12.76 3.97 6.50
C ARG A 603 -12.64 4.63 5.12
N TYR A 604 -11.48 5.16 4.75
CA TYR A 604 -11.16 5.57 3.38
C TYR A 604 -9.88 4.86 2.92
N GLN A 605 -10.01 3.97 1.95
CA GLN A 605 -8.95 3.08 1.46
C GLN A 605 -8.77 3.24 -0.06
N ARG A 606 -7.53 3.22 -0.53
CA ARG A 606 -7.19 3.44 -1.95
C ARG A 606 -6.25 2.35 -2.45
N ASP A 607 -6.56 1.77 -3.61
CA ASP A 607 -5.70 0.87 -4.37
C ASP A 607 -5.51 1.45 -5.77
N ILE A 608 -4.53 2.33 -5.91
CA ILE A 608 -4.29 3.13 -7.11
C ILE A 608 -2.96 2.76 -7.74
N TYR A 609 -2.91 2.81 -9.07
CA TYR A 609 -1.77 2.37 -9.87
C TYR A 609 -1.53 3.21 -11.12
#